data_AF-A0A838XKQ9-F1
#
_entry.id   AF-A0A838XKQ9-F1
#
_cell.length_a   1.000
_cell.length_b   1.000
_cell.length_c   1.000
_cell.angle_alpha   90.00
_cell.angle_beta   90.00
_cell.angle_gamma   90.00
#
_symmetry.space_group_name_H-M   'P 1'
#
loop_
_entity.id
_entity.type
_entity.pdbx_description
1 polymer ?
#
loop_
_entity_poly.entity_id
_entity_poly.type
_entity_poly.pdbx_seq_one_letter_code
_entity_poly.pdbx_strand_id
1 'polypeptide(L)'
;MKKAILALLTVVLSLGMATAMGTPAQAASKSTAKKVGYTRVAVAPAVYELIGSAGITPAPVQGAKAGAYKGTLAAKFPITGYSLKGLRIKHSGGLNLSAGASTITVSDFNIDLARLRVSGNVSGTVGNVGRVDLFKIRKSDRRDLGAVKLTLTDTAAGALNATFGVNAFAEDATFGYATPKPFSRF
;
A
#
# COMPACT_ATOMS: atom_id res chain seq x y z
N MET A 1 -38.11 -15.76 -40.82
CA MET A 1 -39.49 -15.55 -40.34
C MET A 1 -40.21 -16.89 -40.28
N LYS A 2 -40.52 -17.41 -39.09
CA LYS A 2 -41.55 -18.43 -38.86
C LYS A 2 -41.97 -18.38 -37.39
N LYS A 3 -43.28 -18.21 -37.23
CA LYS A 3 -44.09 -18.02 -36.02
C LYS A 3 -44.21 -19.38 -35.30
N ALA A 4 -44.01 -19.46 -33.98
CA ALA A 4 -44.99 -19.31 -32.89
C ALA A 4 -45.80 -20.57 -32.56
N ILE A 5 -46.14 -20.69 -31.26
CA ILE A 5 -47.38 -21.23 -30.65
C ILE A 5 -47.40 -22.65 -30.03
N LEU A 6 -47.74 -22.65 -28.73
CA LEU A 6 -48.47 -23.61 -27.85
C LEU A 6 -47.95 -25.06 -27.69
N ALA A 7 -47.55 -25.50 -26.48
CA ALA A 7 -48.34 -25.84 -25.27
C ALA A 7 -49.08 -27.19 -25.35
N LEU A 8 -48.76 -28.16 -24.47
CA LEU A 8 -49.68 -28.72 -23.47
C LEU A 8 -49.03 -29.83 -22.59
N LEU A 9 -49.49 -29.85 -21.34
CA LEU A 9 -49.32 -30.79 -20.22
C LEU A 9 -49.09 -32.28 -20.52
N THR A 10 -48.28 -32.94 -19.69
CA THR A 10 -48.75 -34.08 -18.86
C THR A 10 -47.77 -34.43 -17.73
N VAL A 11 -48.35 -34.72 -16.56
CA VAL A 11 -47.72 -35.09 -15.28
C VAL A 11 -47.30 -36.55 -15.30
N VAL A 12 -46.11 -36.87 -14.77
CA VAL A 12 -45.82 -38.18 -14.15
C VAL A 12 -45.02 -37.97 -12.86
N LEU A 13 -45.66 -38.33 -11.75
CA LEU A 13 -45.04 -38.58 -10.45
C LEU A 13 -44.06 -39.76 -10.56
N SER A 14 -42.83 -39.61 -10.07
CA SER A 14 -42.11 -40.73 -9.45
C SER A 14 -41.02 -40.25 -8.48
N LEU A 15 -41.13 -40.77 -7.27
CA LEU A 15 -40.15 -40.78 -6.18
C LEU A 15 -38.75 -41.17 -6.68
N GLY A 16 -37.70 -40.53 -6.12
CA GLY A 16 -36.39 -41.17 -6.13
C GLY A 16 -35.19 -40.26 -5.84
N MET A 17 -34.69 -40.36 -4.61
CA MET A 17 -33.29 -40.14 -4.20
C MET A 17 -32.66 -38.74 -4.39
N ALA A 18 -32.58 -38.03 -3.26
CA ALA A 18 -31.64 -36.94 -3.04
C ALA A 18 -30.18 -37.44 -3.21
N THR A 19 -29.50 -36.95 -4.25
CA THR A 19 -28.04 -36.91 -4.30
C THR A 19 -27.62 -35.45 -4.12
N ALA A 20 -27.26 -35.10 -2.89
CA ALA A 20 -26.60 -33.84 -2.59
C ALA A 20 -25.26 -33.81 -3.34
N MET A 21 -25.22 -33.15 -4.49
CA MET A 21 -23.96 -32.76 -5.13
C MET A 21 -23.33 -31.69 -4.25
N GLY A 22 -22.57 -32.12 -3.24
CA GLY A 22 -21.71 -31.26 -2.46
C GLY A 22 -20.70 -30.62 -3.41
N THR A 23 -20.86 -29.33 -3.68
CA THR A 23 -19.82 -28.53 -4.32
C THR A 23 -18.57 -28.62 -3.45
N PRO A 24 -17.39 -28.94 -4.00
CA PRO A 24 -16.18 -28.92 -3.21
C PRO A 24 -15.95 -27.47 -2.77
N ALA A 25 -16.10 -27.22 -1.48
CA ALA A 25 -15.64 -26.00 -0.85
C ALA A 25 -14.15 -25.85 -1.21
N GLN A 26 -13.83 -24.89 -2.07
CA GLN A 26 -12.46 -24.45 -2.26
C GLN A 26 -11.97 -23.97 -0.89
N ALA A 27 -11.25 -24.84 -0.19
CA ALA A 27 -10.45 -24.45 0.94
C ALA A 27 -9.45 -23.43 0.40
N ALA A 28 -9.72 -22.15 0.66
CA ALA A 28 -8.79 -21.07 0.42
C ALA A 28 -7.50 -21.46 1.15
N SER A 29 -6.49 -21.89 0.38
CA SER A 29 -5.18 -22.15 0.90
C SER A 29 -4.73 -20.86 1.56
N LYS A 30 -4.71 -20.84 2.89
CA LYS A 30 -4.12 -19.74 3.64
C LYS A 30 -2.68 -19.69 3.18
N SER A 31 -2.39 -18.76 2.26
CA SER A 31 -1.04 -18.43 1.88
C SER A 31 -0.30 -18.13 3.17
N THR A 32 0.47 -19.09 3.64
CA THR A 32 1.40 -18.89 4.75
C THR A 32 2.40 -17.92 4.18
N ALA A 33 2.12 -16.62 4.33
CA ALA A 33 3.00 -15.57 3.88
C ALA A 33 4.35 -15.85 4.52
N LYS A 34 5.27 -16.35 3.70
CA LYS A 34 6.63 -16.69 4.11
C LYS A 34 7.17 -15.42 4.77
N LYS A 35 7.37 -15.44 6.08
CA LYS A 35 7.69 -14.23 6.84
C LYS A 35 9.04 -13.70 6.35
N VAL A 36 9.01 -12.68 5.50
CA VAL A 36 10.20 -12.14 4.81
C VAL A 36 10.73 -10.84 5.46
N GLY A 37 10.17 -10.42 6.61
CA GLY A 37 10.61 -9.24 7.35
C GLY A 37 9.73 -8.02 7.13
N TYR A 38 10.25 -6.84 7.43
CA TYR A 38 9.56 -5.56 7.21
C TYR A 38 10.54 -4.46 6.84
N THR A 39 10.04 -3.39 6.24
CA THR A 39 10.76 -2.12 6.11
C THR A 39 10.13 -1.11 7.05
N ARG A 40 10.95 -0.50 7.91
CA ARG A 40 10.52 0.63 8.75
C ARG A 40 10.88 1.92 8.06
N VAL A 41 9.95 2.87 8.01
CA VAL A 41 10.16 4.24 7.57
C VAL A 41 9.86 5.17 8.75
N ALA A 42 10.88 5.86 9.24
CA ALA A 42 10.71 6.96 10.19
C ALA A 42 10.42 8.23 9.39
N VAL A 43 9.36 8.95 9.75
CA VAL A 43 9.03 10.25 9.15
C VAL A 43 10.11 11.25 9.55
N ALA A 44 10.52 12.13 8.64
CA ALA A 44 11.46 13.19 8.99
C ALA A 44 10.82 14.13 10.01
N PRO A 45 11.53 14.59 11.06
CA PRO A 45 10.92 15.47 12.08
C PRO A 45 10.23 16.70 11.50
N ALA A 46 10.85 17.39 10.53
CA ALA A 46 10.24 18.53 9.85
C ALA A 46 8.92 18.17 9.12
N VAL A 47 8.83 16.97 8.54
CA VAL A 47 7.59 16.49 7.90
C VAL A 47 6.54 16.12 8.94
N TYR A 48 6.95 15.55 10.07
CA TYR A 48 6.05 15.21 11.17
C TYR A 48 5.40 16.46 11.78
N GLU A 49 6.18 17.51 12.00
CA GLU A 49 5.67 18.82 12.43
C GLU A 49 4.77 19.44 11.36
N LEU A 50 5.19 19.39 10.09
CA LEU A 50 4.42 19.94 8.97
C LEU A 50 3.04 19.29 8.86
N ILE A 51 2.96 17.95 8.82
CA ILE A 51 1.67 17.25 8.71
C ILE A 51 0.79 17.51 9.93
N GLY A 52 1.38 17.63 11.12
CA GLY A 52 0.66 18.02 12.33
C GLY A 52 0.05 19.41 12.21
N SER A 53 0.84 20.40 11.79
CA SER A 53 0.39 21.78 11.60
C SER A 53 -0.67 21.92 10.50
N ALA A 54 -0.58 21.11 9.45
CA ALA A 54 -1.54 21.06 8.34
C ALA A 54 -2.81 20.22 8.65
N GLY A 55 -2.93 19.63 9.84
CA GLY A 55 -4.05 18.75 10.18
C GLY A 55 -4.10 17.44 9.40
N ILE A 56 -2.99 17.06 8.76
CA ILE A 56 -2.86 15.82 8.00
C ILE A 56 -2.56 14.67 8.96
N THR A 57 -3.50 13.76 9.09
CA THR A 57 -3.40 12.60 9.97
C THR A 57 -2.99 11.35 9.17
N PRO A 58 -1.83 10.73 9.47
CA PRO A 58 -1.44 9.46 8.88
C PRO A 58 -2.07 8.27 9.62
N ALA A 59 -2.63 7.32 8.89
CA ALA A 59 -3.16 6.06 9.40
C ALA A 59 -2.62 4.86 8.61
N PRO A 60 -2.08 3.82 9.28
CA PRO A 60 -1.63 2.61 8.58
C PRO A 60 -2.83 1.82 8.04
N VAL A 61 -2.67 1.25 6.85
CA VAL A 61 -3.68 0.41 6.20
C VAL A 61 -3.09 -0.91 5.70
N GLN A 62 -3.97 -1.88 5.40
CA GLN A 62 -3.61 -3.13 4.72
C GLN A 62 -2.47 -3.92 5.41
N GLY A 63 -2.48 -3.94 6.75
CA GLY A 63 -1.49 -4.67 7.54
C GLY A 63 -0.19 -3.90 7.82
N ALA A 64 -0.06 -2.65 7.39
CA ALA A 64 0.97 -1.77 7.92
C ALA A 64 0.74 -1.51 9.42
N LYS A 65 1.81 -1.14 10.14
CA LYS A 65 1.76 -0.70 11.54
C LYS A 65 2.43 0.66 11.66
N ALA A 66 1.91 1.55 12.49
CA ALA A 66 2.55 2.84 12.76
C ALA A 66 2.58 3.11 14.26
N GLY A 67 3.57 3.87 14.72
CA GLY A 67 3.69 4.26 16.12
C GLY A 67 4.86 5.20 16.36
N ALA A 68 4.94 5.73 17.58
CA ALA A 68 6.02 6.63 17.98
C ALA A 68 7.39 5.96 17.87
N TYR A 69 8.37 6.71 17.40
CA TYR A 69 9.74 6.28 17.21
C TYR A 69 10.69 7.47 17.29
N LYS A 70 11.57 7.51 18.29
CA LYS A 70 12.65 8.51 18.43
C LYS A 70 12.17 9.97 18.25
N GLY A 71 11.06 10.33 18.91
CA GLY A 71 10.49 11.68 18.84
C GLY A 71 9.77 12.01 17.54
N THR A 72 9.46 11.01 16.71
CA THR A 72 8.64 11.16 15.51
C THR A 72 7.73 9.93 15.32
N LEU A 73 7.11 9.78 14.16
CA LEU A 73 6.33 8.62 13.76
C LEU A 73 7.20 7.65 12.93
N ALA A 74 7.04 6.35 13.12
CA ALA A 74 7.53 5.36 12.18
C ALA A 74 6.44 4.38 11.74
N ALA A 75 6.35 4.17 10.43
CA ALA A 75 5.53 3.14 9.82
C ALA A 75 6.37 1.90 9.50
N LYS A 76 5.80 0.72 9.66
CA LYS A 76 6.39 -0.56 9.27
C LYS A 76 5.51 -1.21 8.21
N PHE A 77 6.14 -1.60 7.11
CA PHE A 77 5.49 -2.25 5.97
C PHE A 77 6.01 -3.68 5.84
N PRO A 78 5.14 -4.69 5.85
CA PRO A 78 5.56 -6.06 5.61
C PRO A 78 6.28 -6.18 4.27
N ILE A 79 7.44 -6.83 4.27
CA ILE A 79 8.05 -7.28 3.02
C ILE A 79 7.20 -8.47 2.54
N THR A 80 7.01 -8.61 1.23
CA THR A 80 6.30 -9.75 0.62
C THR A 80 7.17 -10.52 -0.36
N GLY A 81 8.30 -9.94 -0.79
CA GLY A 81 9.30 -10.66 -1.57
C GLY A 81 10.50 -9.80 -1.95
N TYR A 82 11.55 -10.48 -2.43
CA TYR A 82 12.78 -9.86 -2.92
C TYR A 82 13.25 -10.55 -4.20
N SER A 83 13.86 -9.78 -5.09
CA SER A 83 14.53 -10.27 -6.29
C SER A 83 15.93 -9.70 -6.33
N LEU A 84 16.94 -10.56 -6.24
CA LEU A 84 18.35 -10.15 -6.33
C LEU A 84 18.71 -9.73 -7.75
N LYS A 85 18.32 -10.54 -8.75
CA LYS A 85 18.54 -10.23 -10.17
C LYS A 85 17.78 -8.98 -10.61
N GLY A 86 16.56 -8.81 -10.12
CA GLY A 86 15.73 -7.64 -10.42
C GLY A 86 15.99 -6.44 -9.52
N LEU A 87 16.89 -6.56 -8.53
CA LEU A 87 17.21 -5.52 -7.54
C LEU A 87 15.97 -4.88 -6.91
N ARG A 88 15.00 -5.72 -6.50
CA ARG A 88 13.66 -5.28 -6.06
C ARG A 88 13.22 -5.85 -4.73
N ILE A 89 12.51 -5.03 -3.96
CA ILE A 89 11.86 -5.44 -2.70
C ILE A 89 10.39 -5.03 -2.74
N LYS A 90 9.50 -6.02 -2.66
CA LYS A 90 8.05 -5.84 -2.66
C LYS A 90 7.52 -5.77 -1.24
N HIS A 91 6.51 -4.94 -1.04
CA HIS A 91 5.84 -4.75 0.24
C HIS A 91 4.33 -4.86 0.06
N SER A 92 3.64 -5.15 1.15
CA SER A 92 2.21 -4.90 1.30
C SER A 92 1.99 -3.78 2.31
N GLY A 93 0.73 -3.40 2.51
CA GLY A 93 0.38 -2.34 3.43
C GLY A 93 0.46 -0.96 2.79
N GLY A 94 0.03 0.03 3.55
CA GLY A 94 0.00 1.41 3.08
C GLY A 94 -0.13 2.42 4.20
N LEU A 95 -0.18 3.69 3.81
CA LEU A 95 -0.58 4.80 4.64
C LEU A 95 -1.73 5.53 3.96
N ASN A 96 -2.81 5.75 4.68
CA ASN A 96 -3.80 6.76 4.35
C ASN A 96 -3.41 8.06 5.05
N LEU A 97 -3.31 9.15 4.29
CA LEU A 97 -3.16 10.49 4.79
C LEU A 97 -4.50 11.21 4.62
N SER A 98 -5.02 11.81 5.68
CA SER A 98 -6.33 12.46 5.67
C SER A 98 -6.30 13.84 6.32
N ALA A 99 -6.96 14.81 5.71
CA ALA A 99 -7.25 16.12 6.31
C ALA A 99 -8.67 16.53 5.90
N GLY A 100 -9.59 16.61 6.87
CA GLY A 100 -11.01 16.79 6.60
C GLY A 100 -11.56 15.70 5.67
N ALA A 101 -12.15 16.11 4.55
CA ALA A 101 -12.68 15.20 3.51
C ALA A 101 -11.61 14.74 2.49
N SER A 102 -10.43 15.36 2.49
CA SER A 102 -9.34 15.01 1.57
C SER A 102 -8.58 13.79 2.07
N THR A 103 -8.38 12.82 1.17
CA THR A 103 -7.66 11.58 1.45
C THR A 103 -6.73 11.20 0.32
N ILE A 104 -5.55 10.68 0.68
CA ILE A 104 -4.64 9.98 -0.24
C ILE A 104 -4.08 8.75 0.46
N THR A 105 -4.32 7.60 -0.13
CA THR A 105 -3.77 6.31 0.27
C THR A 105 -2.65 5.92 -0.67
N VAL A 106 -1.48 5.68 -0.10
CA VAL A 106 -0.30 5.10 -0.77
C VAL A 106 -0.08 3.67 -0.26
N SER A 107 -0.01 2.69 -1.15
CA SER A 107 0.03 1.27 -0.78
C SER A 107 0.91 0.43 -1.71
N ASP A 108 1.15 -0.83 -1.33
CA ASP A 108 1.84 -1.85 -2.14
C ASP A 108 3.19 -1.38 -2.68
N PHE A 109 4.07 -0.97 -1.77
CA PHE A 109 5.33 -0.34 -2.13
C PHE A 109 6.30 -1.31 -2.83
N ASN A 110 7.01 -0.81 -3.84
CA ASN A 110 8.08 -1.52 -4.52
C ASN A 110 9.34 -0.66 -4.50
N ILE A 111 10.38 -1.17 -3.86
CA ILE A 111 11.71 -0.58 -3.86
C ILE A 111 12.45 -1.13 -5.08
N ASP A 112 12.82 -0.25 -5.99
CA ASP A 112 13.67 -0.55 -7.14
C ASP A 112 15.07 0.03 -6.86
N LEU A 113 16.01 -0.85 -6.52
CA LEU A 113 17.37 -0.48 -6.16
C LEU A 113 18.23 -0.15 -7.40
N ALA A 114 17.83 -0.60 -8.60
CA ALA A 114 18.51 -0.24 -9.84
C ALA A 114 18.22 1.22 -10.22
N ARG A 115 16.97 1.67 -10.04
CA ARG A 115 16.55 3.06 -10.29
C ARG A 115 16.72 3.98 -9.08
N LEU A 116 17.00 3.42 -7.90
CA LEU A 116 16.96 4.12 -6.61
C LEU A 116 15.61 4.85 -6.42
N ARG A 117 14.52 4.10 -6.60
CA ARG A 117 13.14 4.62 -6.49
C ARG A 117 12.28 3.73 -5.61
N VAL A 118 11.29 4.35 -4.98
CA VAL A 118 10.18 3.66 -4.33
C VAL A 118 8.91 4.06 -5.04
N SER A 119 8.17 3.07 -5.56
CA SER A 119 6.86 3.27 -6.17
C SER A 119 5.76 2.67 -5.30
N GLY A 120 4.54 3.17 -5.42
CA GLY A 120 3.37 2.64 -4.71
C GLY A 120 2.09 2.90 -5.51
N ASN A 121 1.04 2.14 -5.21
CA ASN A 121 -0.30 2.37 -5.71
C ASN A 121 -0.91 3.56 -4.97
N VAL A 122 -1.49 4.50 -5.70
CA VAL A 122 -2.10 5.73 -5.16
C VAL A 122 -3.58 5.76 -5.47
N SER A 123 -4.38 5.99 -4.43
CA SER A 123 -5.82 6.19 -4.55
C SER A 123 -6.31 7.20 -3.50
N GLY A 124 -7.47 7.80 -3.67
CA GLY A 124 -8.05 8.68 -2.65
C GLY A 124 -9.19 9.54 -3.20
N THR A 125 -9.29 10.77 -2.72
CA THR A 125 -10.32 11.72 -3.15
C THR A 125 -10.26 12.01 -4.66
N VAL A 126 -9.06 11.94 -5.25
CA VAL A 126 -8.84 12.10 -6.71
C VAL A 126 -9.09 10.82 -7.51
N GLY A 127 -9.63 9.76 -6.90
CA GLY A 127 -9.83 8.46 -7.52
C GLY A 127 -8.60 7.56 -7.46
N ASN A 128 -8.53 6.56 -8.34
CA ASN A 128 -7.40 5.63 -8.44
C ASN A 128 -6.40 6.10 -9.50
N VAL A 129 -5.20 6.47 -9.06
CA VAL A 129 -4.11 6.98 -9.90
C VAL A 129 -3.22 5.82 -10.41
N GLY A 130 -3.29 4.65 -9.78
CA GLY A 130 -2.42 3.52 -10.09
C GLY A 130 -1.02 3.67 -9.49
N ARG A 131 -0.03 2.99 -10.07
CA ARG A 131 1.34 2.95 -9.53
C ARG A 131 2.15 4.14 -10.00
N VAL A 132 2.74 4.86 -9.06
CA VAL A 132 3.59 6.03 -9.33
C VAL A 132 4.92 5.95 -8.57
N ASP A 133 5.96 6.59 -9.09
CA ASP A 133 7.23 6.78 -8.38
C ASP A 133 7.03 7.87 -7.30
N LEU A 134 7.09 7.47 -6.03
CA LEU A 134 6.80 8.32 -4.88
C LEU A 134 8.06 8.96 -4.29
N PHE A 135 9.14 8.17 -4.22
CA PHE A 135 10.37 8.59 -3.55
C PHE A 135 11.61 8.24 -4.35
N LYS A 136 12.63 9.07 -4.22
CA LYS A 136 14.02 8.77 -4.58
C LYS A 136 14.76 8.27 -3.35
N ILE A 137 15.65 7.31 -3.55
CA ILE A 137 16.48 6.72 -2.49
C ILE A 137 17.84 7.40 -2.50
N ARG A 138 18.26 7.93 -1.36
CA ARG A 138 19.54 8.62 -1.19
C ARG A 138 20.28 8.09 0.04
N LYS A 139 21.59 8.37 0.11
CA LYS A 139 22.39 8.09 1.29
C LYS A 139 21.80 8.82 2.51
N SER A 140 21.70 8.12 3.63
CA SER A 140 21.21 8.70 4.88
C SER A 140 22.24 9.63 5.51
N ASP A 141 21.76 10.79 5.95
CA ASP A 141 22.42 11.77 6.84
C ASP A 141 21.94 11.64 8.30
N ARG A 142 20.87 10.88 8.56
CA ARG A 142 20.35 10.55 9.90
C ARG A 142 20.27 9.04 10.11
N ARG A 143 21.44 8.43 10.32
CA ARG A 143 21.57 6.96 10.52
C ARG A 143 20.81 6.43 11.74
N ASP A 144 20.54 7.29 12.72
CA ASP A 144 19.71 6.98 13.87
C ASP A 144 18.23 6.75 13.49
N LEU A 145 17.75 7.41 12.43
CA LEU A 145 16.37 7.28 11.94
C LEU A 145 16.25 6.21 10.85
N GLY A 146 17.26 6.06 9.99
CA GLY A 146 17.29 4.95 9.04
C GLY A 146 18.55 4.84 8.19
N ALA A 147 18.69 3.70 7.51
CA ALA A 147 19.83 3.37 6.68
C ALA A 147 19.90 4.19 5.38
N VAL A 148 18.75 4.55 4.81
CA VAL A 148 18.64 5.39 3.61
C VAL A 148 17.67 6.54 3.85
N LYS A 149 17.86 7.62 3.09
CA LYS A 149 16.97 8.78 3.06
C LYS A 149 16.01 8.64 1.88
N LEU A 150 14.74 8.96 2.11
CA LEU A 150 13.69 9.02 1.10
C LEU A 150 13.36 10.48 0.82
N THR A 151 13.49 10.90 -0.43
CA THR A 151 13.10 12.25 -0.87
C THR A 151 11.95 12.18 -1.86
N LEU A 152 11.06 13.16 -1.84
CA LEU A 152 9.90 13.18 -2.74
C LEU A 152 10.31 13.32 -4.20
N THR A 153 9.57 12.66 -5.08
CA THR A 153 9.53 13.02 -6.50
C THR A 153 8.67 14.28 -6.68
N ASP A 154 8.89 15.00 -7.78
CA ASP A 154 8.05 16.15 -8.13
C ASP A 154 6.56 15.77 -8.19
N THR A 155 6.24 14.67 -8.89
CA THR A 155 4.87 14.13 -8.98
C THR A 155 4.26 13.85 -7.61
N ALA A 156 4.99 13.25 -6.68
CA ALA A 156 4.48 12.96 -5.34
C ALA A 156 4.28 14.23 -4.51
N ALA A 157 5.22 15.18 -4.59
CA ALA A 157 5.10 16.46 -3.90
C ALA A 157 3.89 17.26 -4.41
N GLY A 158 3.73 17.36 -5.74
CA GLY A 158 2.59 18.00 -6.38
C GLY A 158 1.26 17.37 -5.98
N ALA A 159 1.19 16.02 -5.96
CA ALA A 159 -0.02 15.32 -5.55
C ALA A 159 -0.41 15.57 -4.09
N LEU A 160 0.56 15.60 -3.17
CA LEU A 160 0.31 15.92 -1.75
C LEU A 160 -0.17 17.35 -1.57
N ASN A 161 0.50 18.30 -2.22
CA ASN A 161 0.12 19.71 -2.21
C ASN A 161 -1.30 19.92 -2.76
N ALA A 162 -1.61 19.34 -3.92
CA ALA A 162 -2.92 19.45 -4.54
C ALA A 162 -4.04 18.80 -3.70
N THR A 163 -3.77 17.65 -3.09
CA THR A 163 -4.77 16.93 -2.28
C THR A 163 -5.14 17.70 -1.01
N PHE A 164 -4.15 18.33 -0.37
CA PHE A 164 -4.34 18.98 0.93
C PHE A 164 -4.42 20.50 0.86
N GLY A 165 -4.31 21.10 -0.33
CA GLY A 165 -4.32 22.55 -0.51
C GLY A 165 -3.16 23.25 0.18
N VAL A 166 -1.99 22.61 0.23
CA VAL A 166 -0.76 23.14 0.86
C VAL A 166 0.33 23.37 -0.18
N ASN A 167 1.34 24.19 0.15
CA ASN A 167 2.53 24.42 -0.68
C ASN A 167 3.80 24.11 0.10
N ALA A 168 3.80 22.98 0.81
CA ALA A 168 4.87 22.65 1.75
C ALA A 168 5.71 21.43 1.33
N PHE A 169 5.22 20.64 0.38
CA PHE A 169 5.99 19.55 -0.21
C PHE A 169 6.68 20.03 -1.49
N ALA A 170 7.94 19.65 -1.66
CA ALA A 170 8.72 19.99 -2.84
C ALA A 170 9.49 18.76 -3.35
N GLU A 171 9.87 18.77 -4.62
CA GLU A 171 10.80 17.78 -5.15
C GLU A 171 12.08 17.76 -4.30
N ASP A 172 12.61 16.56 -4.06
CA ASP A 172 13.83 16.34 -3.28
C ASP A 172 13.76 16.74 -1.80
N ALA A 173 12.63 17.26 -1.34
CA ALA A 173 12.34 17.40 0.09
C ALA A 173 12.40 16.03 0.77
N THR A 174 13.02 16.00 1.95
CA THR A 174 13.20 14.77 2.71
C THR A 174 11.89 14.38 3.38
N PHE A 175 11.33 13.24 2.98
CA PHE A 175 10.10 12.71 3.58
C PHE A 175 10.40 11.90 4.84
N GLY A 176 11.46 11.09 4.81
CA GLY A 176 11.80 10.21 5.92
C GLY A 176 13.00 9.31 5.65
N TYR A 177 13.17 8.32 6.53
CA TYR A 177 14.33 7.44 6.56
C TYR A 177 13.90 5.99 6.64
N ALA A 178 14.40 5.16 5.74
CA ALA A 178 14.01 3.76 5.64
C ALA A 178 15.11 2.81 6.14
N THR A 179 14.67 1.73 6.78
CA THR A 179 15.53 0.61 7.16
C THR A 179 14.80 -0.70 6.85
N PRO A 180 15.21 -1.43 5.79
CA PRO A 180 14.80 -2.81 5.59
C PRO A 180 15.33 -3.68 6.74
N LYS A 181 14.46 -4.51 7.29
CA LYS A 181 14.74 -5.53 8.32
C LYS A 181 14.27 -6.89 7.78
N PRO A 182 14.98 -7.44 6.77
CA PRO A 182 14.63 -8.75 6.23
C PRO A 182 14.74 -9.80 7.34
N PHE A 183 13.90 -10.85 7.25
CA PHE A 183 13.87 -11.98 8.20
C PHE A 183 13.50 -11.64 9.65
N SER A 184 13.19 -10.38 9.96
CA SER A 184 12.73 -9.97 11.30
C SER A 184 11.25 -10.30 11.51
N ARG A 185 10.84 -10.50 12.77
CA ARG A 185 9.42 -10.61 13.12
C ARG A 185 8.74 -9.25 12.97
N PHE A 186 7.56 -9.24 12.34
CA PHE A 186 6.73 -8.05 12.13
C PHE A 186 5.77 -7.79 13.29
#